data_AF-A0A385Q0U7-F1
#
_entry.id   AF-A0A385Q0U7-F1
#
_cell.length_a   1.000
_cell.length_b   1.000
_cell.length_c   1.000
_cell.angle_alpha   90.00
_cell.angle_beta   90.00
_cell.angle_gamma   90.00
#
_symmetry.space_group_name_H-M   'P 1'
#
loop_
_entity.id
_entity.type
_entity.pdbx_description
1 polymer ?
#
loop_
_entity_poly.entity_id
_entity_poly.type
_entity_poly.pdbx_seq_one_letter_code
_entity_poly.pdbx_strand_id
1 'polypeptide(L)'
;MRVKKHAIFASFVLSASLLFTGCSVGLNTDSYKKSETEDYTKANKKNKKEKKKDKEDKKEVKELKNTAVNDGNLVGNMVCYGRMVNNGDVYYFRNPKDQERIYSVDMSGNVSRISGDIFMKDMHILNGNIYYANTTTGDQKDTNFTDRNLYRYSISTGENTRLTDLGFGTGDDSWLSFESLVDNYCYFSYSNGQDGIYHICRVNTDGQDFTELFTIPAGQNVGNPNVSVVDKRYVYFLTKDGFNYYDMETKQNTVAIPGFDCQNYIIYDGTLYYTEEDPYLRSSDLTGGNQKIVYDGSGLGFAADSVQFNIYENTLYVLEKSYEQKMGSLKKMNMDGSNVVDIAEDIKWFNIVNGNVFLRYWDGKSKPDTELYTYNIAANTPIGQMVNFDAAVANAKPEVATKNTQPSSSEKDDSYYMEKYEPVIFDYYKYIYEGFYGSTYIESGSYGPNEEYRFGFSDINGNGSKEMIVSHNEFITAIYALNNGVPVIVDAGGPKTLIDIFKDGEIHVTHGFGNGYEEVVFKLDNNDKIVVLYSNEIYGEVYKINGSEVTESEYNRIMQKYLNGSNDNKYYIGDKSFYRHSE
;
A
#
# COMPACT_ATOMS: atom_id res chain seq x y z
N MET A 1 -17.41 43.05 -52.33
CA MET A 1 -18.27 44.22 -52.60
C MET A 1 -19.47 44.18 -51.65
N ARG A 2 -19.60 45.21 -50.79
CA ARG A 2 -20.78 45.68 -50.00
C ARG A 2 -21.68 44.72 -49.20
N VAL A 3 -21.50 44.86 -47.88
CA VAL A 3 -22.39 44.78 -46.69
C VAL A 3 -23.90 45.06 -46.89
N LYS A 4 -24.76 44.34 -46.11
CA LYS A 4 -25.93 44.79 -45.30
C LYS A 4 -26.53 43.58 -44.53
N LYS A 5 -26.39 43.44 -43.19
CA LYS A 5 -27.15 43.97 -42.02
C LYS A 5 -28.60 43.45 -41.80
N HIS A 6 -28.71 42.64 -40.73
CA HIS A 6 -29.74 42.48 -39.66
C HIS A 6 -31.23 42.19 -39.96
N ALA A 7 -31.77 41.20 -39.25
CA ALA A 7 -32.92 41.37 -38.34
C ALA A 7 -33.02 40.22 -37.31
N ILE A 8 -33.20 40.60 -36.05
CA ILE A 8 -33.48 39.78 -34.87
C ILE A 8 -34.99 39.55 -34.80
N PHE A 9 -35.45 38.36 -34.41
CA PHE A 9 -36.77 38.19 -33.79
C PHE A 9 -36.72 37.15 -32.68
N ALA A 10 -36.84 37.65 -31.45
CA ALA A 10 -37.18 36.89 -30.25
C ALA A 10 -38.69 36.68 -30.18
N SER A 11 -39.15 35.58 -29.60
CA SER A 11 -40.53 35.42 -29.16
C SER A 11 -40.56 34.59 -27.88
N PHE A 12 -40.68 35.32 -26.76
CA PHE A 12 -41.23 34.86 -25.49
C PHE A 12 -42.76 34.83 -25.60
N VAL A 13 -43.43 33.76 -25.16
CA VAL A 13 -44.77 33.86 -24.55
C VAL A 13 -44.89 32.82 -23.42
N LEU A 14 -45.40 33.33 -22.31
CA LEU A 14 -45.64 32.78 -20.97
C LEU A 14 -46.91 31.90 -20.87
N SER A 15 -46.82 30.93 -19.95
CA SER A 15 -47.80 30.49 -18.93
C SER A 15 -49.31 30.39 -19.22
N ALA A 16 -49.89 29.23 -18.88
CA ALA A 16 -51.14 29.18 -18.11
C ALA A 16 -51.22 27.89 -17.26
N SER A 17 -51.30 28.11 -15.95
CA SER A 17 -51.50 27.16 -14.85
C SER A 17 -52.98 26.95 -14.55
N LEU A 18 -53.42 25.72 -14.24
CA LEU A 18 -54.61 25.38 -13.43
C LEU A 18 -54.34 23.98 -12.80
N LEU A 19 -53.94 23.91 -11.53
CA LEU A 19 -54.73 23.89 -10.28
C LEU A 19 -55.01 22.47 -9.74
N PHE A 20 -54.62 22.32 -8.48
CA PHE A 20 -54.64 21.15 -7.60
C PHE A 20 -56.04 20.67 -7.19
N THR A 21 -56.14 19.36 -6.93
CA THR A 21 -56.77 18.74 -5.73
C THR A 21 -55.94 17.47 -5.45
N GLY A 22 -55.41 17.12 -4.27
CA GLY A 22 -55.54 17.64 -2.92
C GLY A 22 -56.20 16.60 -2.00
N CYS A 23 -55.40 15.78 -1.30
CA CYS A 23 -55.62 15.17 0.04
C CYS A 23 -54.46 14.19 0.34
N SER A 24 -53.36 14.65 0.94
CA SER A 24 -53.12 14.72 2.40
C SER A 24 -52.82 13.35 3.06
N VAL A 25 -51.54 13.08 3.34
CA VAL A 25 -51.12 12.19 4.45
C VAL A 25 -50.13 12.98 5.30
N GLY A 26 -50.39 13.01 6.61
CA GLY A 26 -49.84 13.94 7.57
C GLY A 26 -48.34 13.78 7.82
N LEU A 27 -47.70 14.94 8.01
CA LEU A 27 -46.44 15.10 8.70
C LEU A 27 -46.58 14.59 10.14
N ASN A 28 -45.73 13.64 10.52
CA ASN A 28 -45.31 13.48 11.90
C ASN A 28 -43.79 13.55 11.92
N THR A 29 -43.29 14.65 12.46
CA THR A 29 -41.91 14.89 12.83
C THR A 29 -41.55 13.98 13.99
N ASP A 30 -40.56 13.11 13.82
CA ASP A 30 -39.66 12.74 14.91
C ASP A 30 -38.29 12.36 14.34
N SER A 31 -37.29 13.02 14.89
CA SER A 31 -35.86 12.88 14.59
C SER A 31 -35.38 11.45 14.76
N TYR A 32 -34.78 10.86 13.72
CA TYR A 32 -33.98 9.65 13.82
C TYR A 32 -32.54 9.90 13.37
N LYS A 33 -31.63 9.69 14.32
CA LYS A 33 -30.18 9.66 14.17
C LYS A 33 -29.75 8.34 13.49
N LYS A 34 -28.84 8.48 12.53
CA LYS A 34 -27.64 7.67 12.27
C LYS A 34 -27.78 6.13 12.23
N SER A 35 -27.54 5.56 11.04
CA SER A 35 -26.88 4.25 10.88
C SER A 35 -26.19 4.18 9.51
N GLU A 36 -24.90 4.53 9.51
CA GLU A 36 -23.91 4.13 8.50
C GLU A 36 -23.04 3.02 9.12
N THR A 37 -22.49 2.18 8.24
CA THR A 37 -21.33 1.28 8.41
C THR A 37 -21.42 0.07 9.38
N GLU A 38 -21.52 -1.13 8.79
CA GLU A 38 -20.95 -2.40 9.30
C GLU A 38 -20.46 -3.17 8.04
N ASP A 39 -19.23 -3.00 7.56
CA ASP A 39 -17.92 -3.41 8.09
C ASP A 39 -17.69 -4.94 8.05
N TYR A 40 -17.05 -5.38 6.95
CA TYR A 40 -16.53 -6.73 6.74
C TYR A 40 -15.33 -6.95 7.65
N THR A 41 -15.53 -7.43 8.88
CA THR A 41 -14.60 -8.27 9.65
C THR A 41 -15.04 -8.35 11.12
N LYS A 42 -15.44 -9.54 11.60
CA LYS A 42 -15.00 -10.07 12.92
C LYS A 42 -15.53 -11.46 13.22
N ALA A 43 -14.57 -12.36 13.46
CA ALA A 43 -14.75 -13.67 14.06
C ALA A 43 -15.12 -13.57 15.56
N ASN A 44 -15.98 -14.50 15.98
CA ASN A 44 -16.12 -15.11 17.31
C ASN A 44 -15.92 -14.24 18.56
N LYS A 45 -17.03 -13.88 19.21
CA LYS A 45 -17.17 -13.93 20.68
C LYS A 45 -18.61 -14.25 21.08
N LYS A 46 -18.80 -15.44 21.67
CA LYS A 46 -20.03 -15.85 22.35
C LYS A 46 -20.31 -14.92 23.53
N ASN A 47 -21.52 -14.39 23.64
CA ASN A 47 -22.21 -14.29 24.91
C ASN A 47 -23.74 -14.25 24.73
N LYS A 48 -24.40 -15.13 25.51
CA LYS A 48 -25.85 -15.30 25.61
C LYS A 48 -26.52 -14.07 26.24
N LYS A 49 -27.66 -13.64 25.68
CA LYS A 49 -28.92 -13.40 26.41
C LYS A 49 -30.11 -13.26 25.45
N GLU A 50 -31.28 -13.66 25.94
CA GLU A 50 -32.47 -14.09 25.19
C GLU A 50 -33.41 -12.98 24.68
N LYS A 51 -34.05 -13.31 23.55
CA LYS A 51 -35.44 -13.07 23.10
C LYS A 51 -36.00 -11.63 23.05
N LYS A 52 -36.33 -11.22 21.82
CA LYS A 52 -37.73 -11.12 21.33
C LYS A 52 -37.77 -11.31 19.81
N LYS A 53 -38.78 -12.04 19.33
CA LYS A 53 -39.02 -12.41 17.93
C LYS A 53 -39.77 -11.27 17.24
N ASP A 54 -39.17 -10.68 16.22
CA ASP A 54 -39.90 -10.13 15.06
C ASP A 54 -39.35 -10.84 13.82
N LYS A 55 -40.27 -11.42 13.03
CA LYS A 55 -39.95 -12.12 11.79
C LYS A 55 -39.74 -11.07 10.70
N GLU A 56 -38.51 -10.62 10.53
CA GLU A 56 -38.04 -10.16 9.23
C GLU A 56 -37.67 -11.40 8.40
N ASP A 57 -38.22 -11.50 7.20
CA ASP A 57 -37.78 -12.45 6.18
C ASP A 57 -36.32 -12.14 5.83
N LYS A 58 -35.40 -12.78 6.56
CA LYS A 58 -33.98 -12.78 6.22
C LYS A 58 -33.85 -13.41 4.84
N LYS A 59 -33.56 -12.60 3.82
CA LYS A 59 -32.92 -13.08 2.58
C LYS A 59 -31.72 -13.92 3.01
N GLU A 60 -31.80 -15.22 2.82
CA GLU A 60 -30.69 -16.13 3.03
C GLU A 60 -29.56 -15.67 2.09
N VAL A 61 -28.45 -15.18 2.65
CA VAL A 61 -27.28 -14.83 1.85
C VAL A 61 -26.73 -16.14 1.32
N LYS A 62 -26.87 -16.37 0.01
CA LYS A 62 -26.28 -17.53 -0.65
C LYS A 62 -24.76 -17.44 -0.49
N GLU A 63 -24.17 -18.43 0.16
CA GLU A 63 -22.72 -18.58 0.21
C GLU A 63 -22.23 -18.94 -1.19
N LEU A 64 -21.47 -18.04 -1.81
CA LEU A 64 -20.81 -18.30 -3.09
C LEU A 64 -19.68 -19.29 -2.87
N LYS A 65 -19.55 -20.29 -3.75
CA LYS A 65 -18.52 -21.33 -3.63
C LYS A 65 -17.51 -21.23 -4.75
N ASN A 66 -16.24 -21.54 -4.51
CA ASN A 66 -15.20 -21.48 -5.53
C ASN A 66 -15.25 -20.12 -6.25
N THR A 67 -15.16 -19.03 -5.49
CA THR A 67 -15.14 -17.66 -6.02
C THR A 67 -13.77 -17.07 -5.79
N ALA A 68 -13.24 -16.38 -6.79
CA ALA A 68 -12.02 -15.63 -6.65
C ALA A 68 -12.19 -14.53 -5.60
N VAL A 69 -11.24 -14.43 -4.68
CA VAL A 69 -11.26 -13.46 -3.58
C VAL A 69 -10.18 -12.42 -3.76
N ASN A 70 -10.50 -11.19 -3.40
CA ASN A 70 -9.57 -10.08 -3.37
C ASN A 70 -10.07 -9.06 -2.32
N ASP A 71 -9.35 -8.96 -1.21
CA ASP A 71 -9.72 -8.18 -0.03
C ASP A 71 -9.49 -6.67 -0.24
N GLY A 72 -8.64 -6.29 -1.21
CA GLY A 72 -8.25 -4.90 -1.42
C GLY A 72 -8.78 -4.24 -2.69
N ASN A 73 -9.39 -5.01 -3.60
CA ASN A 73 -10.10 -4.50 -4.77
C ASN A 73 -11.09 -5.55 -5.30
N LEU A 74 -12.01 -5.16 -6.18
CA LEU A 74 -12.84 -6.13 -6.90
C LEU A 74 -12.00 -6.92 -7.90
N VAL A 75 -12.16 -8.24 -7.97
CA VAL A 75 -11.40 -9.11 -8.90
C VAL A 75 -11.49 -8.62 -10.34
N GLY A 76 -12.68 -8.27 -10.82
CA GLY A 76 -12.83 -7.76 -12.18
C GLY A 76 -12.22 -6.37 -12.42
N ASN A 77 -11.91 -5.60 -11.38
CA ASN A 77 -11.10 -4.38 -11.56
C ASN A 77 -9.67 -4.73 -11.94
N MET A 78 -9.12 -5.85 -11.47
CA MET A 78 -7.75 -6.29 -11.82
C MET A 78 -7.66 -6.71 -13.28
N VAL A 79 -8.69 -7.43 -13.77
CA VAL A 79 -8.90 -7.70 -15.21
C VAL A 79 -9.05 -6.38 -16.01
N CYS A 80 -9.52 -5.33 -15.36
CA CYS A 80 -9.69 -3.99 -15.92
C CYS A 80 -8.62 -2.98 -15.44
N TYR A 81 -7.36 -3.40 -15.28
CA TYR A 81 -6.16 -2.58 -14.99
C TYR A 81 -6.07 -1.90 -13.60
N GLY A 82 -6.99 -2.17 -12.68
CA GLY A 82 -6.87 -1.83 -11.26
C GLY A 82 -6.47 -0.38 -10.95
N ARG A 83 -7.13 0.60 -11.57
CA ARG A 83 -6.67 2.01 -11.56
C ARG A 83 -7.19 2.82 -10.38
N MET A 84 -8.00 2.22 -9.52
CA MET A 84 -8.65 2.94 -8.42
C MET A 84 -9.08 2.01 -7.29
N VAL A 85 -9.08 2.56 -6.08
CA VAL A 85 -9.48 1.95 -4.81
C VAL A 85 -10.23 2.96 -3.94
N ASN A 86 -10.88 2.50 -2.87
CA ASN A 86 -11.60 3.34 -1.91
C ASN A 86 -11.52 2.76 -0.49
N ASN A 87 -11.40 3.62 0.52
CA ASN A 87 -11.37 3.21 1.93
C ASN A 87 -12.70 3.45 2.68
N GLY A 88 -13.81 3.55 1.95
CA GLY A 88 -15.11 3.98 2.47
C GLY A 88 -15.39 5.46 2.21
N ASP A 89 -14.46 6.34 2.60
CA ASP A 89 -14.67 7.79 2.62
C ASP A 89 -13.95 8.55 1.48
N VAL A 90 -12.93 7.94 0.89
CA VAL A 90 -12.04 8.59 -0.08
C VAL A 90 -11.73 7.61 -1.21
N TYR A 91 -11.89 8.08 -2.45
CA TYR A 91 -11.42 7.37 -3.63
C TYR A 91 -9.99 7.75 -3.94
N TYR A 92 -9.14 6.78 -4.27
CA TYR A 92 -7.77 6.97 -4.72
C TYR A 92 -7.63 6.40 -6.12
N PHE A 93 -7.14 7.20 -7.06
CA PHE A 93 -7.17 6.84 -8.48
C PHE A 93 -5.99 7.43 -9.24
N ARG A 94 -5.66 6.79 -10.36
CA ARG A 94 -4.72 7.30 -11.37
C ARG A 94 -5.39 8.41 -12.18
N ASN A 95 -4.85 9.62 -12.13
CA ASN A 95 -5.38 10.80 -12.83
C ASN A 95 -4.82 10.89 -14.26
N PRO A 96 -5.64 10.69 -15.31
CA PRO A 96 -5.15 10.72 -16.68
C PRO A 96 -4.73 12.11 -17.18
N LYS A 97 -5.21 13.22 -16.59
CA LYS A 97 -4.74 14.58 -16.95
C LYS A 97 -3.32 14.87 -16.45
N ASP A 98 -2.86 14.13 -15.45
CA ASP A 98 -1.56 14.33 -14.81
C ASP A 98 -0.74 13.05 -14.87
N GLN A 99 -0.56 12.52 -16.09
CA GLN A 99 0.34 11.39 -16.37
C GLN A 99 0.09 10.18 -15.45
N GLU A 100 -1.18 9.88 -15.15
CA GLU A 100 -1.60 8.77 -14.29
C GLU A 100 -1.04 8.82 -12.85
N ARG A 101 -0.65 10.01 -12.36
CA ARG A 101 -0.31 10.24 -10.95
C ARG A 101 -1.49 9.99 -10.03
N ILE A 102 -1.21 9.73 -8.76
CA ILE A 102 -2.24 9.31 -7.81
C ILE A 102 -2.86 10.50 -7.12
N TYR A 103 -4.18 10.57 -7.23
CA TYR A 103 -5.03 11.56 -6.61
C TYR A 103 -6.01 10.88 -5.67
N SER A 104 -6.47 11.65 -4.70
CA SER A 104 -7.56 11.31 -3.80
C SER A 104 -8.72 12.27 -4.01
N VAL A 105 -9.94 11.80 -3.87
CA VAL A 105 -11.14 12.63 -3.78
C VAL A 105 -12.04 12.12 -2.65
N ASP A 106 -12.37 13.00 -1.72
CA ASP A 106 -13.30 12.70 -0.64
C ASP A 106 -14.77 12.80 -1.08
N MET A 107 -15.69 12.36 -0.23
CA MET A 107 -17.13 12.43 -0.52
C MET A 107 -17.68 13.86 -0.66
N SER A 108 -16.92 14.88 -0.24
CA SER A 108 -17.28 16.29 -0.44
C SER A 108 -16.76 16.86 -1.77
N GLY A 109 -16.03 16.06 -2.55
CA GLY A 109 -15.42 16.46 -3.81
C GLY A 109 -14.09 17.20 -3.65
N ASN A 110 -13.49 17.22 -2.45
CA ASN A 110 -12.16 17.80 -2.27
C ASN A 110 -11.13 16.86 -2.84
N VAL A 111 -10.22 17.41 -3.66
CA VAL A 111 -9.23 16.63 -4.38
C VAL A 111 -7.83 16.98 -3.93
N SER A 112 -6.97 15.97 -3.82
CA SER A 112 -5.58 16.13 -3.42
C SER A 112 -4.68 15.12 -4.12
N ARG A 113 -3.55 15.60 -4.66
CA ARG A 113 -2.47 14.73 -5.13
C ARG A 113 -1.80 14.09 -3.91
N ILE A 114 -1.67 12.76 -3.90
CA ILE A 114 -1.09 12.05 -2.76
C ILE A 114 0.38 11.69 -2.97
N SER A 115 0.86 11.68 -4.22
CA SER A 115 2.25 11.37 -4.54
C SER A 115 2.85 12.25 -5.65
N GLY A 116 4.13 12.60 -5.46
CA GLY A 116 4.95 13.34 -6.42
C GLY A 116 5.41 12.47 -7.59
N ASP A 117 6.25 11.50 -7.24
CA ASP A 117 7.01 10.66 -8.17
C ASP A 117 6.69 9.16 -8.04
N ILE A 118 5.53 8.85 -7.43
CA ILE A 118 5.04 7.47 -7.32
C ILE A 118 3.93 7.25 -8.33
N PHE A 119 4.11 6.24 -9.17
CA PHE A 119 3.13 5.78 -10.14
C PHE A 119 2.69 4.37 -9.76
N MET A 120 1.41 4.23 -9.47
CA MET A 120 0.82 2.98 -8.99
C MET A 120 0.01 2.33 -10.10
N LYS A 121 0.25 1.05 -10.37
CA LYS A 121 -0.69 0.19 -11.11
C LYS A 121 -1.12 -0.98 -10.23
N ASP A 122 -2.20 -1.64 -10.65
CA ASP A 122 -2.75 -2.81 -9.96
C ASP A 122 -2.99 -2.51 -8.47
N MET A 123 -3.80 -1.48 -8.20
CA MET A 123 -3.96 -0.95 -6.85
C MET A 123 -4.93 -1.78 -6.01
N HIS A 124 -4.56 -2.01 -4.75
CA HIS A 124 -5.38 -2.60 -3.69
C HIS A 124 -5.33 -1.72 -2.46
N ILE A 125 -6.37 -1.74 -1.63
CA ILE A 125 -6.41 -0.97 -0.38
C ILE A 125 -6.79 -1.84 0.80
N LEU A 126 -5.99 -1.80 1.86
CA LEU A 126 -6.27 -2.55 3.09
C LEU A 126 -5.66 -1.81 4.30
N ASN A 127 -6.42 -1.71 5.38
CA ASN A 127 -5.97 -1.16 6.66
C ASN A 127 -5.26 0.22 6.56
N GLY A 128 -5.79 1.12 5.74
CA GLY A 128 -5.24 2.47 5.55
C GLY A 128 -3.98 2.54 4.67
N ASN A 129 -3.65 1.46 3.96
CA ASN A 129 -2.54 1.42 3.02
C ASN A 129 -3.00 1.06 1.62
N ILE A 130 -2.36 1.65 0.60
CA ILE A 130 -2.48 1.27 -0.79
C ILE A 130 -1.33 0.33 -1.13
N TYR A 131 -1.64 -0.87 -1.59
CA TYR A 131 -0.69 -1.84 -2.10
C TYR A 131 -0.71 -1.77 -3.63
N TYR A 132 0.45 -1.78 -4.26
CA TYR A 132 0.52 -1.57 -5.70
C TYR A 132 1.81 -2.13 -6.30
N ALA A 133 1.78 -2.36 -7.61
CA ALA A 133 3.00 -2.60 -8.40
C ALA A 133 3.51 -1.27 -8.97
N ASN A 134 4.82 -1.00 -8.81
CA ASN A 134 5.40 0.24 -9.32
C ASN A 134 5.44 0.24 -10.86
N THR A 135 5.27 1.42 -11.45
CA THR A 135 5.24 1.59 -12.90
C THR A 135 5.84 2.92 -13.33
N THR A 136 5.87 3.14 -14.63
CA THR A 136 6.41 4.34 -15.27
C THR A 136 5.39 5.46 -15.28
N THR A 137 5.89 6.69 -15.46
CA THR A 137 5.08 7.87 -15.68
C THR A 137 4.07 7.65 -16.83
N GLY A 138 2.79 7.88 -16.55
CA GLY A 138 1.74 7.84 -17.57
C GLY A 138 1.45 6.47 -18.17
N ASP A 139 1.87 5.36 -17.53
CA ASP A 139 1.76 4.01 -18.11
C ASP A 139 2.56 3.89 -19.43
N GLN A 140 3.54 4.76 -19.65
CA GLN A 140 4.29 4.81 -20.89
C GLN A 140 5.30 3.67 -20.94
N LYS A 141 5.41 3.05 -22.11
CA LYS A 141 6.40 2.02 -22.35
C LYS A 141 7.81 2.60 -22.16
N ASP A 142 8.51 2.11 -21.13
CA ASP A 142 9.93 2.37 -20.90
C ASP A 142 10.65 1.04 -20.65
N THR A 143 11.47 0.66 -21.63
CA THR A 143 12.27 -0.56 -21.57
C THR A 143 13.44 -0.45 -20.60
N ASN A 144 13.81 0.76 -20.15
CA ASN A 144 14.89 0.96 -19.19
C ASN A 144 14.39 0.99 -17.74
N PHE A 145 13.07 0.94 -17.53
CA PHE A 145 12.48 0.92 -16.20
C PHE A 145 12.66 -0.44 -15.54
N THR A 146 13.39 -0.49 -14.43
CA THR A 146 13.77 -1.72 -13.73
C THR A 146 13.12 -1.88 -12.36
N ASP A 147 12.47 -0.86 -11.81
CA ASP A 147 11.79 -0.98 -10.52
C ASP A 147 10.31 -1.32 -10.67
N ARG A 148 10.00 -2.60 -10.87
CA ARG A 148 8.63 -3.10 -11.06
C ARG A 148 8.05 -3.75 -9.80
N ASN A 149 8.69 -3.50 -8.66
CA ASN A 149 8.40 -4.18 -7.41
C ASN A 149 7.06 -3.77 -6.80
N LEU A 150 6.62 -4.56 -5.82
CA LEU A 150 5.46 -4.25 -5.00
C LEU A 150 5.83 -3.25 -3.92
N TYR A 151 4.89 -2.37 -3.61
CA TYR A 151 5.01 -1.34 -2.59
C TYR A 151 3.73 -1.23 -1.76
N ARG A 152 3.89 -0.71 -0.55
CA ARG A 152 2.84 -0.29 0.36
C ARG A 152 2.98 1.20 0.63
N TYR A 153 1.97 1.97 0.23
CA TYR A 153 1.85 3.39 0.52
C TYR A 153 0.89 3.63 1.68
N SER A 154 1.36 4.24 2.77
CA SER A 154 0.53 4.62 3.91
C SER A 154 -0.19 5.93 3.63
N ILE A 155 -1.52 5.88 3.60
CA ILE A 155 -2.36 7.05 3.30
C ILE A 155 -2.24 8.12 4.40
N SER A 156 -2.06 7.71 5.66
CA SER A 156 -1.99 8.63 6.80
C SER A 156 -0.65 9.32 6.95
N THR A 157 0.45 8.67 6.54
CA THR A 157 1.82 9.18 6.77
C THR A 157 2.53 9.61 5.49
N GLY A 158 2.05 9.17 4.32
CA GLY A 158 2.75 9.34 3.05
C GLY A 158 4.00 8.46 2.89
N GLU A 159 4.22 7.52 3.82
CA GLU A 159 5.32 6.57 3.75
C GLU A 159 5.11 5.59 2.59
N ASN A 160 6.17 5.36 1.80
CA ASN A 160 6.16 4.38 0.73
C ASN A 160 7.21 3.29 0.99
N THR A 161 6.74 2.10 1.36
CA THR A 161 7.57 0.94 1.73
C THR A 161 7.63 -0.06 0.59
N ARG A 162 8.82 -0.46 0.15
CA ARG A 162 8.97 -1.56 -0.82
C ARG A 162 8.67 -2.91 -0.14
N LEU A 163 7.91 -3.78 -0.78
CA LEU A 163 7.54 -5.10 -0.25
C LEU A 163 8.32 -6.26 -0.88
N THR A 164 8.83 -6.06 -2.10
CA THR A 164 9.62 -7.06 -2.80
C THR A 164 10.93 -6.45 -3.28
N ASP A 165 11.99 -7.26 -3.32
CA ASP A 165 13.28 -6.85 -3.86
C ASP A 165 13.70 -7.77 -5.03
N LEU A 166 12.92 -7.67 -6.11
CA LEU A 166 13.14 -8.42 -7.33
C LEU A 166 13.97 -7.58 -8.31
N GLY A 167 14.97 -8.23 -8.92
CA GLY A 167 15.78 -7.64 -9.98
C GLY A 167 15.12 -7.83 -11.35
N PHE A 168 14.80 -6.72 -12.03
CA PHE A 168 14.28 -6.74 -13.39
C PHE A 168 15.34 -6.23 -14.38
N GLY A 169 15.49 -6.93 -15.50
CA GLY A 169 16.30 -6.48 -16.62
C GLY A 169 15.64 -5.34 -17.40
N THR A 170 16.36 -4.80 -18.38
CA THR A 170 15.79 -3.91 -19.38
C THR A 170 15.08 -4.70 -20.49
N GLY A 171 14.08 -4.11 -21.13
CA GLY A 171 13.30 -4.73 -22.20
C GLY A 171 11.84 -4.96 -21.84
N ASP A 172 11.09 -5.49 -22.80
CA ASP A 172 9.65 -5.73 -22.68
C ASP A 172 9.31 -7.02 -21.93
N ASP A 173 10.27 -7.95 -21.87
CA ASP A 173 10.09 -9.24 -21.22
C ASP A 173 10.17 -9.14 -19.68
N SER A 174 10.56 -7.97 -19.15
CA SER A 174 10.56 -7.64 -17.72
C SER A 174 9.24 -7.03 -17.30
N TRP A 175 8.48 -7.72 -16.45
CA TRP A 175 7.18 -7.24 -15.99
C TRP A 175 6.78 -7.88 -14.66
N LEU A 176 5.87 -7.22 -13.95
CA LEU A 176 5.18 -7.75 -12.77
C LEU A 176 3.70 -7.40 -12.89
N SER A 177 2.82 -8.32 -12.53
CA SER A 177 1.37 -8.15 -12.49
C SER A 177 0.90 -8.51 -11.08
N PHE A 178 0.17 -7.62 -10.41
CA PHE A 178 -0.31 -7.82 -9.04
C PHE A 178 -1.83 -8.07 -9.04
N GLU A 179 -2.25 -9.33 -8.96
CA GLU A 179 -3.64 -9.68 -9.29
C GLU A 179 -4.55 -9.85 -8.07
N SER A 180 -4.04 -10.24 -6.89
CA SER A 180 -4.90 -10.56 -5.73
C SER A 180 -4.25 -10.22 -4.39
N LEU A 181 -5.02 -9.59 -3.50
CA LEU A 181 -4.65 -9.42 -2.10
C LEU A 181 -5.61 -10.26 -1.26
N VAL A 182 -5.11 -11.26 -0.53
CA VAL A 182 -5.95 -12.18 0.26
C VAL A 182 -5.26 -12.53 1.57
N ASP A 183 -5.96 -12.37 2.69
CA ASP A 183 -5.45 -12.70 4.03
C ASP A 183 -4.07 -12.08 4.33
N ASN A 184 -3.92 -10.79 4.00
CA ASN A 184 -2.67 -10.03 4.14
C ASN A 184 -1.51 -10.55 3.27
N TYR A 185 -1.76 -11.33 2.22
CA TYR A 185 -0.77 -11.67 1.22
C TYR A 185 -1.09 -11.03 -0.13
N CYS A 186 -0.07 -10.42 -0.73
CA CYS A 186 -0.07 -9.97 -2.11
C CYS A 186 0.34 -11.14 -3.00
N TYR A 187 -0.55 -11.62 -3.88
CA TYR A 187 -0.31 -12.65 -4.88
C TYR A 187 -0.08 -12.00 -6.24
N PHE A 188 1.02 -12.34 -6.87
CA PHE A 188 1.48 -11.69 -8.08
C PHE A 188 2.21 -12.67 -9.00
N SER A 189 2.30 -12.31 -10.28
CA SER A 189 3.17 -12.97 -11.24
C SER A 189 4.23 -12.01 -11.79
N TYR A 190 5.41 -12.51 -12.12
CA TYR A 190 6.46 -11.69 -12.71
C TYR A 190 7.42 -12.46 -13.63
N SER A 191 8.11 -11.70 -14.48
CA SER A 191 9.25 -12.13 -15.29
C SER A 191 10.39 -11.14 -15.10
N ASN A 192 11.61 -11.66 -14.90
CA ASN A 192 12.83 -10.83 -14.77
C ASN A 192 13.37 -10.33 -16.12
N GLY A 193 12.83 -10.85 -17.23
CA GLY A 193 13.21 -10.51 -18.60
C GLY A 193 14.50 -11.13 -19.14
N GLN A 194 15.10 -12.11 -18.46
CA GLN A 194 16.40 -12.68 -18.82
C GLN A 194 16.36 -14.15 -19.23
N ASP A 195 15.60 -14.98 -18.49
CA ASP A 195 15.58 -16.43 -18.64
C ASP A 195 14.32 -16.93 -19.38
N GLY A 196 13.36 -16.03 -19.61
CA GLY A 196 12.06 -16.37 -20.18
C GLY A 196 11.26 -17.30 -19.27
N ILE A 197 11.45 -17.26 -17.95
CA ILE A 197 10.69 -18.02 -16.95
C ILE A 197 9.73 -17.06 -16.26
N TYR A 198 8.50 -17.50 -16.00
CA TYR A 198 7.55 -16.71 -15.21
C TYR A 198 7.39 -17.31 -13.82
N HIS A 199 7.27 -16.44 -12.83
CA HIS A 199 7.15 -16.81 -11.42
C HIS A 199 5.76 -16.43 -10.92
N ILE A 200 5.14 -17.31 -10.14
CA ILE A 200 3.93 -17.02 -9.37
C ILE A 200 4.32 -17.02 -7.90
N CYS A 201 4.14 -15.87 -7.27
CA CYS A 201 4.66 -15.60 -5.94
C CYS A 201 3.58 -15.02 -5.03
N ARG A 202 3.89 -15.03 -3.75
CA ARG A 202 3.21 -14.20 -2.76
C ARG A 202 4.18 -13.59 -1.77
N VAL A 203 3.81 -12.45 -1.20
CA VAL A 203 4.51 -11.81 -0.09
C VAL A 203 3.50 -11.25 0.90
N ASN A 204 3.81 -11.24 2.19
CA ASN A 204 2.92 -10.60 3.16
C ASN A 204 2.90 -9.08 2.93
N THR A 205 1.79 -8.44 3.27
CA THR A 205 1.59 -6.98 3.25
C THR A 205 2.58 -6.18 4.13
N ASP A 206 3.33 -6.82 5.01
CA ASP A 206 4.45 -6.21 5.74
C ASP A 206 5.82 -6.37 5.04
N GLY A 207 5.88 -7.08 3.92
CA GLY A 207 7.09 -7.36 3.15
C GLY A 207 7.82 -8.64 3.57
N GLN A 208 7.32 -9.35 4.58
CA GLN A 208 7.89 -10.62 5.05
C GLN A 208 7.29 -11.82 4.29
N ASP A 209 7.82 -13.01 4.56
CA ASP A 209 7.30 -14.29 4.06
C ASP A 209 7.15 -14.37 2.52
N PHE A 210 8.09 -13.76 1.79
CA PHE A 210 8.17 -13.94 0.34
C PHE A 210 8.29 -15.43 0.00
N THR A 211 7.37 -15.93 -0.83
CA THR A 211 7.30 -17.33 -1.24
C THR A 211 7.03 -17.42 -2.74
N GLU A 212 7.88 -18.13 -3.47
CA GLU A 212 7.58 -18.64 -4.81
C GLU A 212 6.67 -19.86 -4.69
N LEU A 213 5.46 -19.77 -5.25
CA LEU A 213 4.46 -20.83 -5.21
C LEU A 213 4.65 -21.79 -6.37
N PHE A 214 4.91 -21.24 -7.56
CA PHE A 214 5.06 -22.01 -8.77
C PHE A 214 5.92 -21.27 -9.81
N THR A 215 6.66 -22.05 -10.59
CA THR A 215 7.55 -21.55 -11.65
C THR A 215 7.08 -22.12 -12.98
N ILE A 216 6.68 -21.24 -13.89
CA ILE A 216 6.28 -21.58 -15.25
C ILE A 216 7.56 -21.65 -16.10
N PRO A 217 7.98 -22.83 -16.57
CA PRO A 217 9.24 -22.98 -17.29
C PRO A 217 9.26 -22.21 -18.60
N ALA A 218 10.46 -21.86 -19.05
CA ALA A 218 10.64 -21.26 -20.37
C ALA A 218 9.99 -22.09 -21.48
N GLY A 219 9.24 -21.41 -22.34
CA GLY A 219 8.46 -22.03 -23.40
C GLY A 219 7.03 -22.43 -23.02
N GLN A 220 6.68 -22.47 -21.72
CA GLN A 220 5.32 -22.74 -21.21
C GLN A 220 4.52 -21.47 -20.86
N ASN A 221 5.12 -20.30 -21.02
CA ASN A 221 4.51 -19.02 -20.71
C ASN A 221 3.40 -18.65 -21.72
N VAL A 222 2.36 -18.02 -21.20
CA VAL A 222 1.36 -17.27 -21.98
C VAL A 222 1.70 -15.78 -21.91
N GLY A 223 0.76 -14.87 -22.24
CA GLY A 223 0.87 -13.46 -21.88
C GLY A 223 0.84 -13.27 -20.35
N ASN A 224 -0.16 -12.56 -19.82
CA ASN A 224 -0.36 -12.53 -18.38
C ASN A 224 -0.91 -13.89 -17.90
N PRO A 225 -0.28 -14.59 -16.93
CA PRO A 225 -0.84 -15.82 -16.35
C PRO A 225 -2.18 -15.62 -15.65
N ASN A 226 -2.56 -14.37 -15.35
CA ASN A 226 -3.81 -13.98 -14.71
C ASN A 226 -4.02 -14.74 -13.38
N VAL A 227 -3.16 -14.50 -12.39
CA VAL A 227 -3.22 -15.20 -11.10
C VAL A 227 -4.53 -14.91 -10.37
N SER A 228 -5.20 -15.94 -9.85
CA SER A 228 -6.46 -15.81 -9.12
C SER A 228 -6.52 -16.72 -7.90
N VAL A 229 -6.86 -16.18 -6.73
CA VAL A 229 -6.93 -16.95 -5.48
C VAL A 229 -8.38 -17.34 -5.18
N VAL A 230 -8.62 -18.63 -4.99
CA VAL A 230 -9.96 -19.20 -4.72
C VAL A 230 -9.94 -20.00 -3.43
N ASP A 231 -10.98 -19.82 -2.61
CA ASP A 231 -11.19 -20.52 -1.34
C ASP A 231 -9.99 -20.44 -0.38
N LYS A 232 -9.15 -19.39 -0.52
CA LYS A 232 -7.93 -19.15 0.28
C LYS A 232 -6.93 -20.32 0.25
N ARG A 233 -7.06 -21.23 -0.72
CA ARG A 233 -6.28 -22.47 -0.83
C ARG A 233 -5.70 -22.67 -2.22
N TYR A 234 -6.47 -22.36 -3.25
CA TYR A 234 -6.08 -22.62 -4.63
C TYR A 234 -5.65 -21.33 -5.31
N VAL A 235 -4.55 -21.42 -6.07
CA VAL A 235 -4.09 -20.35 -6.95
C VAL A 235 -4.24 -20.82 -8.38
N TYR A 236 -5.19 -20.24 -9.10
CA TYR A 236 -5.45 -20.50 -10.52
C TYR A 236 -4.59 -19.59 -11.40
N PHE A 237 -4.18 -20.11 -12.55
CA PHE A 237 -3.36 -19.39 -13.53
C PHE A 237 -3.34 -20.11 -14.89
N LEU A 238 -2.87 -19.42 -15.93
CA LEU A 238 -2.72 -19.93 -17.29
C LEU A 238 -1.27 -20.33 -17.60
N THR A 239 -1.11 -21.42 -18.33
CA THR A 239 0.13 -21.82 -19.02
C THR A 239 -0.24 -22.31 -20.43
N LYS A 240 0.74 -22.58 -21.30
CA LYS A 240 0.44 -23.20 -22.61
C LYS A 240 -0.17 -24.60 -22.49
N ASP A 241 0.08 -25.30 -21.40
CA ASP A 241 -0.55 -26.60 -21.12
C ASP A 241 -2.03 -26.46 -20.76
N GLY A 242 -2.48 -25.28 -20.34
CA GLY A 242 -3.89 -24.95 -20.14
C GLY A 242 -4.21 -24.12 -18.90
N PHE A 243 -5.42 -24.28 -18.39
CA PHE A 243 -5.86 -23.69 -17.13
C PHE A 243 -5.39 -24.54 -15.97
N ASN A 244 -4.61 -23.96 -15.06
CA ASN A 244 -3.98 -24.65 -13.94
C ASN A 244 -4.56 -24.18 -12.60
N TYR A 245 -4.43 -25.03 -11.58
CA TYR A 245 -4.44 -24.58 -10.19
C TYR A 245 -3.31 -25.20 -9.39
N TYR A 246 -2.73 -24.38 -8.52
CA TYR A 246 -1.81 -24.80 -7.48
C TYR A 246 -2.55 -24.90 -6.15
N ASP A 247 -2.52 -26.07 -5.52
CA ASP A 247 -3.04 -26.28 -4.18
C ASP A 247 -1.96 -25.93 -3.15
N MET A 248 -2.15 -24.82 -2.43
CA MET A 248 -1.16 -24.33 -1.46
C MET A 248 -0.97 -25.27 -0.24
N GLU A 249 -1.94 -26.12 0.07
CA GLU A 249 -1.81 -27.08 1.17
C GLU A 249 -0.93 -28.28 0.77
N THR A 250 -1.21 -28.86 -0.39
CA THR A 250 -0.49 -30.06 -0.87
C THR A 250 0.77 -29.72 -1.68
N LYS A 251 0.92 -28.45 -2.07
CA LYS A 251 1.99 -27.92 -2.91
C LYS A 251 2.07 -28.58 -4.29
N GLN A 252 0.91 -28.92 -4.85
CA GLN A 252 0.80 -29.59 -6.13
C GLN A 252 0.11 -28.70 -7.17
N ASN A 253 0.69 -28.66 -8.37
CA ASN A 253 0.04 -28.08 -9.54
C ASN A 253 -0.77 -29.13 -10.29
N THR A 254 -1.94 -28.75 -10.77
CA THR A 254 -2.82 -29.57 -11.61
C THR A 254 -3.33 -28.76 -12.80
N VAL A 255 -3.24 -29.34 -14.00
CA VAL A 255 -3.90 -28.80 -15.20
C VAL A 255 -5.38 -29.17 -15.13
N ALA A 256 -6.25 -28.20 -14.82
CA ALA A 256 -7.70 -28.38 -14.72
C ALA A 256 -8.38 -28.47 -16.08
N ILE A 257 -7.93 -27.67 -17.05
CA ILE A 257 -8.47 -27.66 -18.41
C ILE A 257 -7.29 -27.71 -19.40
N PRO A 258 -6.93 -28.91 -19.90
CA PRO A 258 -5.81 -29.05 -20.84
C PRO A 258 -6.03 -28.28 -22.14
N GLY A 259 -4.99 -27.58 -22.60
CA GLY A 259 -4.99 -26.79 -23.83
C GLY A 259 -5.90 -25.56 -23.82
N PHE A 260 -6.43 -25.17 -22.66
CA PHE A 260 -7.26 -23.98 -22.52
C PHE A 260 -6.42 -22.70 -22.57
N ASP A 261 -6.86 -21.73 -23.36
CA ASP A 261 -6.23 -20.42 -23.48
C ASP A 261 -7.31 -19.33 -23.51
N CYS A 262 -7.01 -18.18 -22.91
CA CYS A 262 -7.90 -17.03 -22.87
C CYS A 262 -7.10 -15.75 -22.59
N GLN A 263 -7.67 -14.59 -22.92
CA GLN A 263 -7.03 -13.31 -22.62
C GLN A 263 -7.17 -12.93 -21.15
N ASN A 264 -8.37 -13.11 -20.59
CA ASN A 264 -8.70 -12.78 -19.21
C ASN A 264 -9.78 -13.73 -18.70
N TYR A 265 -9.79 -13.99 -17.39
CA TYR A 265 -10.83 -14.78 -16.76
C TYR A 265 -11.19 -14.28 -15.35
N ILE A 266 -12.40 -14.62 -14.89
CA ILE A 266 -12.85 -14.47 -13.50
C ILE A 266 -13.53 -15.77 -13.07
N ILE A 267 -13.14 -16.29 -11.92
CA ILE A 267 -13.80 -17.43 -11.27
C ILE A 267 -14.87 -16.90 -10.32
N TYR A 268 -16.13 -17.27 -10.53
CA TYR A 268 -17.25 -16.79 -9.72
C TYR A 268 -18.31 -17.88 -9.56
N ASP A 269 -18.60 -18.24 -8.31
CA ASP A 269 -19.57 -19.28 -7.93
C ASP A 269 -19.34 -20.63 -8.65
N GLY A 270 -18.06 -21.03 -8.80
CA GLY A 270 -17.66 -22.26 -9.49
C GLY A 270 -17.76 -22.23 -11.02
N THR A 271 -18.06 -21.06 -11.60
CA THR A 271 -18.05 -20.82 -13.03
C THR A 271 -16.83 -20.00 -13.43
N LEU A 272 -16.15 -20.43 -14.49
CA LEU A 272 -15.09 -19.68 -15.15
C LEU A 272 -15.71 -18.79 -16.23
N TYR A 273 -15.66 -17.47 -16.05
CA TYR A 273 -16.01 -16.49 -17.08
C TYR A 273 -14.75 -16.01 -17.77
N TYR A 274 -14.73 -15.91 -19.10
CA TYR A 274 -13.49 -15.59 -19.82
C TYR A 274 -13.74 -14.99 -21.21
N THR A 275 -12.70 -14.34 -21.75
CA THR A 275 -12.66 -13.78 -23.10
C THR A 275 -11.51 -14.38 -23.89
N GLU A 276 -11.67 -14.52 -25.21
CA GLU A 276 -10.63 -15.00 -26.13
C GLU A 276 -10.17 -13.85 -27.04
N GLU A 277 -9.54 -14.13 -28.17
CA GLU A 277 -9.16 -13.10 -29.15
C GLU A 277 -10.37 -12.43 -29.83
N ASP A 278 -11.49 -13.15 -29.91
CA ASP A 278 -12.74 -12.59 -30.41
C ASP A 278 -13.52 -11.84 -29.30
N PRO A 279 -14.43 -10.92 -29.67
CA PRO A 279 -15.08 -10.05 -28.71
C PRO A 279 -16.28 -10.73 -28.02
N TYR A 280 -16.16 -12.00 -27.64
CA TYR A 280 -17.23 -12.74 -26.95
C TYR A 280 -16.87 -13.01 -25.49
N LEU A 281 -17.87 -12.87 -24.63
CA LEU A 281 -17.80 -13.35 -23.26
C LEU A 281 -18.33 -14.78 -23.21
N ARG A 282 -17.52 -15.69 -22.66
CA ARG A 282 -17.85 -17.11 -22.49
C ARG A 282 -17.88 -17.49 -21.02
N SER A 283 -18.49 -18.64 -20.76
CA SER A 283 -18.43 -19.31 -19.47
C SER A 283 -18.22 -20.81 -19.63
N SER A 284 -17.58 -21.43 -18.64
CA SER A 284 -17.49 -22.88 -18.48
C SER A 284 -17.44 -23.25 -17.00
N ASP A 285 -17.59 -24.53 -16.69
CA ASP A 285 -17.25 -25.04 -15.36
C ASP A 285 -15.71 -25.09 -15.20
N LEU A 286 -15.19 -25.18 -13.98
CA LEU A 286 -13.73 -25.22 -13.72
C LEU A 286 -12.99 -26.43 -14.33
N THR A 287 -13.72 -27.42 -14.87
CA THR A 287 -13.16 -28.56 -15.63
C THR A 287 -13.27 -28.37 -17.15
N GLY A 288 -13.72 -27.20 -17.61
CA GLY A 288 -13.93 -26.87 -19.03
C GLY A 288 -15.21 -27.44 -19.63
N GLY A 289 -16.06 -28.08 -18.82
CA GLY A 289 -17.38 -28.55 -19.25
C GLY A 289 -18.39 -27.40 -19.39
N ASN A 290 -19.57 -27.71 -19.94
CA ASN A 290 -20.71 -26.79 -20.00
C ASN A 290 -20.42 -25.42 -20.63
N GLN A 291 -19.53 -25.39 -21.63
CA GLN A 291 -19.13 -24.17 -22.34
C GLN A 291 -20.34 -23.48 -23.00
N LYS A 292 -20.41 -22.15 -22.83
CA LYS A 292 -21.45 -21.30 -23.41
C LYS A 292 -20.87 -19.96 -23.82
N ILE A 293 -21.38 -19.41 -24.92
CA ILE A 293 -21.27 -17.98 -25.19
C ILE A 293 -22.32 -17.29 -24.32
N VAL A 294 -21.87 -16.52 -23.35
CA VAL A 294 -22.73 -15.73 -22.45
C VAL A 294 -23.21 -14.49 -23.17
N TYR A 295 -22.31 -13.87 -23.94
CA TYR A 295 -22.63 -12.68 -24.71
C TYR A 295 -21.72 -12.57 -25.95
N ASP A 296 -22.34 -12.30 -27.10
CA ASP A 296 -21.73 -12.36 -28.43
C ASP A 296 -21.54 -10.99 -29.10
N GLY A 297 -21.80 -9.89 -28.38
CA GLY A 297 -21.73 -8.54 -28.96
C GLY A 297 -22.89 -8.21 -29.91
N SER A 298 -23.99 -8.99 -29.89
CA SER A 298 -25.16 -8.71 -30.72
C SER A 298 -25.75 -7.32 -30.44
N GLY A 299 -26.07 -6.59 -31.51
CA GLY A 299 -26.66 -5.25 -31.43
C GLY A 299 -25.66 -4.10 -31.32
N LEU A 300 -24.35 -4.36 -31.44
CA LEU A 300 -23.34 -3.30 -31.53
C LEU A 300 -23.42 -2.54 -32.86
N GLY A 301 -23.30 -1.21 -32.78
CA GLY A 301 -23.19 -0.33 -33.94
C GLY A 301 -21.79 -0.24 -34.54
N PHE A 302 -20.83 -1.03 -34.04
CA PHE A 302 -19.43 -0.99 -34.40
C PHE A 302 -18.80 -2.39 -34.34
N ALA A 303 -17.65 -2.56 -35.00
CA ALA A 303 -16.91 -3.83 -34.98
C ALA A 303 -15.98 -3.87 -33.76
N ALA A 304 -16.37 -4.64 -32.73
CA ALA A 304 -15.55 -4.79 -31.53
C ALA A 304 -14.31 -5.66 -31.81
N ASP A 305 -13.17 -5.24 -31.27
CA ASP A 305 -11.87 -5.93 -31.34
C ASP A 305 -11.33 -6.29 -29.95
N SER A 306 -12.04 -5.90 -28.88
CA SER A 306 -11.64 -6.17 -27.50
C SER A 306 -12.86 -6.18 -26.58
N VAL A 307 -12.87 -7.10 -25.61
CA VAL A 307 -13.85 -7.14 -24.53
C VAL A 307 -13.14 -7.13 -23.18
N GLN A 308 -13.66 -6.32 -22.27
CA GLN A 308 -13.33 -6.37 -20.84
C GLN A 308 -14.60 -6.61 -20.06
N PHE A 309 -14.49 -7.28 -18.92
CA PHE A 309 -15.67 -7.56 -18.12
C PHE A 309 -15.37 -7.55 -16.62
N ASN A 310 -16.44 -7.38 -15.85
CA ASN A 310 -16.41 -7.35 -14.40
C ASN A 310 -17.68 -8.02 -13.86
N ILE A 311 -17.61 -8.55 -12.63
CA ILE A 311 -18.74 -9.17 -11.94
C ILE A 311 -18.92 -8.42 -10.62
N TYR A 312 -20.11 -7.86 -10.42
CA TYR A 312 -20.48 -7.18 -9.18
C TYR A 312 -21.90 -7.57 -8.78
N GLU A 313 -22.09 -8.05 -7.55
CA GLU A 313 -23.40 -8.46 -7.00
C GLU A 313 -24.25 -9.33 -7.94
N ASN A 314 -23.68 -10.43 -8.46
CA ASN A 314 -24.34 -11.33 -9.42
C ASN A 314 -24.81 -10.65 -10.72
N THR A 315 -24.13 -9.58 -11.13
CA THR A 315 -24.38 -8.88 -12.39
C THR A 315 -23.09 -8.83 -13.19
N LEU A 316 -23.18 -9.17 -14.48
CA LEU A 316 -22.09 -9.03 -15.44
C LEU A 316 -22.08 -7.61 -16.00
N TYR A 317 -20.89 -7.01 -16.04
CA TYR A 317 -20.62 -5.75 -16.70
C TYR A 317 -19.63 -6.01 -17.82
N VAL A 318 -20.00 -5.68 -19.05
CA VAL A 318 -19.21 -5.99 -20.24
C VAL A 318 -18.97 -4.72 -21.02
N LEU A 319 -17.70 -4.43 -21.31
CA LEU A 319 -17.26 -3.34 -22.15
C LEU A 319 -16.68 -3.91 -23.44
N GLU A 320 -17.44 -3.79 -24.53
CA GLU A 320 -16.94 -4.02 -25.88
C GLU A 320 -16.28 -2.75 -26.43
N LYS A 321 -15.14 -2.89 -27.10
CA LYS A 321 -14.34 -1.76 -27.62
C LYS A 321 -13.92 -2.01 -29.06
N SER A 322 -13.74 -0.91 -29.77
CA SER A 322 -12.98 -0.85 -31.02
C SER A 322 -11.89 0.20 -30.88
N TYR A 323 -10.63 -0.21 -30.88
CA TYR A 323 -9.50 0.73 -30.85
C TYR A 323 -9.40 1.51 -32.15
N GLU A 324 -9.63 0.84 -33.29
CA GLU A 324 -9.58 1.47 -34.62
C GLU A 324 -10.66 2.55 -34.75
N GLN A 325 -11.89 2.24 -34.36
CA GLN A 325 -13.03 3.14 -34.49
C GLN A 325 -13.14 4.13 -33.32
N LYS A 326 -12.35 3.94 -32.25
CA LYS A 326 -12.44 4.67 -30.99
C LYS A 326 -13.86 4.68 -30.44
N MET A 327 -14.47 3.50 -30.42
CA MET A 327 -15.81 3.28 -29.90
C MET A 327 -15.78 2.28 -28.75
N GLY A 328 -16.78 2.36 -27.88
CA GLY A 328 -17.01 1.31 -26.89
C GLY A 328 -18.39 1.41 -26.29
N SER A 329 -18.93 0.29 -25.84
CA SER A 329 -20.25 0.20 -25.23
C SER A 329 -20.12 -0.58 -23.94
N LEU A 330 -20.50 0.04 -22.82
CA LEU A 330 -20.58 -0.63 -21.53
C LEU A 330 -22.02 -1.06 -21.28
N LYS A 331 -22.20 -2.35 -21.00
CA LYS A 331 -23.49 -2.99 -20.76
C LYS A 331 -23.49 -3.69 -19.41
N LYS A 332 -24.69 -3.87 -18.85
CA LYS A 332 -24.93 -4.81 -17.75
C LYS A 332 -25.93 -5.88 -18.16
N MET A 333 -25.77 -7.07 -17.59
CA MET A 333 -26.64 -8.22 -17.86
C MET A 333 -26.64 -9.19 -16.67
N ASN A 334 -27.61 -10.10 -16.66
CA ASN A 334 -27.62 -11.23 -15.74
C ASN A 334 -26.43 -12.16 -16.01
N MET A 335 -26.07 -13.00 -15.03
CA MET A 335 -24.96 -13.96 -15.13
C MET A 335 -25.08 -14.98 -16.29
N ASP A 336 -26.28 -15.16 -16.86
CA ASP A 336 -26.56 -16.02 -18.01
C ASP A 336 -26.59 -15.27 -19.36
N GLY A 337 -26.27 -13.97 -19.36
CA GLY A 337 -26.30 -13.12 -20.54
C GLY A 337 -27.67 -12.52 -20.88
N SER A 338 -28.72 -12.85 -20.12
CA SER A 338 -30.06 -12.27 -20.32
C SER A 338 -30.17 -10.83 -19.78
N ASN A 339 -31.21 -10.11 -20.22
CA ASN A 339 -31.51 -8.75 -19.78
C ASN A 339 -30.35 -7.77 -19.97
N VAL A 340 -29.79 -7.75 -21.18
CA VAL A 340 -28.75 -6.80 -21.58
C VAL A 340 -29.31 -5.36 -21.55
N VAL A 341 -28.63 -4.48 -20.82
CA VAL A 341 -28.98 -3.07 -20.67
C VAL A 341 -27.75 -2.21 -20.89
N ASP A 342 -27.86 -1.19 -21.76
CA ASP A 342 -26.81 -0.21 -21.99
C ASP A 342 -26.62 0.70 -20.78
N ILE A 343 -25.36 0.92 -20.39
CA ILE A 343 -24.96 1.89 -19.36
C ILE A 343 -24.43 3.16 -20.01
N ALA A 344 -23.47 3.02 -20.92
CA ALA A 344 -22.82 4.15 -21.57
C ALA A 344 -22.15 3.74 -22.90
N GLU A 345 -22.01 4.71 -23.80
CA GLU A 345 -21.34 4.59 -25.10
C GLU A 345 -20.05 5.44 -25.12
N ASP A 346 -19.23 5.24 -26.16
CA ASP A 346 -17.91 5.85 -26.36
C ASP A 346 -16.94 5.62 -25.19
N ILE A 347 -17.08 4.50 -24.50
CA ILE A 347 -16.27 4.15 -23.32
C ILE A 347 -14.96 3.46 -23.74
N LYS A 348 -13.85 3.91 -23.16
CA LYS A 348 -12.51 3.34 -23.33
C LYS A 348 -12.14 2.40 -22.19
N TRP A 349 -12.66 2.64 -20.99
CA TRP A 349 -12.27 1.92 -19.78
C TRP A 349 -13.29 2.08 -18.65
N PHE A 350 -13.38 1.08 -17.76
CA PHE A 350 -14.16 1.16 -16.53
C PHE A 350 -13.58 0.38 -15.34
N ASN A 351 -13.93 0.77 -14.11
CA ASN A 351 -13.79 0.01 -12.86
C ASN A 351 -15.06 0.18 -12.00
N ILE A 352 -15.35 -0.78 -11.13
CA ILE A 352 -16.48 -0.73 -10.18
C ILE A 352 -15.93 -0.63 -8.76
N VAL A 353 -16.26 0.44 -8.04
CA VAL A 353 -15.78 0.67 -6.67
C VAL A 353 -16.95 1.17 -5.82
N ASN A 354 -17.19 0.49 -4.69
CA ASN A 354 -18.23 0.83 -3.71
C ASN A 354 -19.62 1.08 -4.36
N GLY A 355 -20.07 0.17 -5.23
CA GLY A 355 -21.37 0.26 -5.91
C GLY A 355 -21.45 1.33 -7.01
N ASN A 356 -20.33 1.93 -7.42
CA ASN A 356 -20.26 2.92 -8.47
C ASN A 356 -19.38 2.44 -9.63
N VAL A 357 -19.83 2.67 -10.85
CA VAL A 357 -19.05 2.44 -12.07
C VAL A 357 -18.33 3.73 -12.44
N PHE A 358 -17.02 3.64 -12.59
CA PHE A 358 -16.17 4.74 -13.03
C PHE A 358 -15.72 4.50 -14.44
N LEU A 359 -15.74 5.55 -15.26
CA LEU A 359 -15.69 5.48 -16.71
C LEU A 359 -14.71 6.50 -17.27
N ARG A 360 -13.97 6.10 -18.31
CA ARG A 360 -13.25 7.03 -19.20
C ARG A 360 -13.79 6.87 -20.62
N TYR A 361 -13.95 7.99 -21.32
CA TYR A 361 -14.42 8.01 -22.71
C TYR A 361 -13.24 7.96 -23.69
N TRP A 362 -13.50 7.71 -24.97
CA TRP A 362 -12.54 8.00 -26.03
C TRP A 362 -12.37 9.51 -26.23
N ASP A 363 -11.18 9.96 -26.62
CA ASP A 363 -10.92 11.37 -26.93
C ASP A 363 -11.68 11.79 -28.21
N GLY A 364 -12.88 12.33 -28.03
CA GLY A 364 -13.84 12.60 -29.10
C GLY A 364 -14.69 13.84 -28.85
N LYS A 365 -14.10 15.03 -29.05
CA LYS A 365 -14.71 16.37 -29.25
C LYS A 365 -15.77 16.90 -28.24
N SER A 366 -16.25 16.10 -27.28
CA SER A 366 -17.26 16.50 -26.29
C SER A 366 -16.96 15.99 -24.87
N LYS A 367 -16.21 14.90 -24.71
CA LYS A 367 -15.71 14.37 -23.43
C LYS A 367 -14.30 13.80 -23.65
N PRO A 368 -13.25 14.32 -23.01
CA PRO A 368 -11.89 13.86 -23.24
C PRO A 368 -11.62 12.54 -22.50
N ASP A 369 -10.69 11.71 -23.00
CA ASP A 369 -10.23 10.49 -22.32
C ASP A 369 -9.40 10.75 -21.06
N THR A 370 -9.24 12.04 -20.75
CA THR A 370 -8.57 12.57 -19.58
C THR A 370 -9.54 12.89 -18.43
N GLU A 371 -10.83 12.59 -18.57
CA GLU A 371 -11.80 12.78 -17.49
C GLU A 371 -12.40 11.46 -16.99
N LEU A 372 -12.76 11.48 -15.70
CA LEU A 372 -13.37 10.37 -14.98
C LEU A 372 -14.83 10.71 -14.66
N TYR A 373 -15.72 9.85 -15.13
CA TYR A 373 -17.16 9.97 -14.95
C TYR A 373 -17.66 8.82 -14.08
N THR A 374 -18.76 9.05 -13.36
CA THR A 374 -19.31 8.07 -12.43
C THR A 374 -20.78 7.77 -12.73
N TYR A 375 -21.17 6.51 -12.56
CA TYR A 375 -22.53 6.01 -12.64
C TYR A 375 -22.87 5.20 -11.39
N ASN A 376 -23.97 5.52 -10.72
CA ASN A 376 -24.42 4.82 -9.52
C ASN A 376 -25.24 3.58 -9.92
N ILE A 377 -24.82 2.40 -9.45
CA ILE A 377 -25.51 1.15 -9.79
C ILE A 377 -26.89 1.10 -9.14
N ALA A 378 -26.99 1.43 -7.85
CA ALA A 378 -28.23 1.30 -7.07
C ALA A 378 -29.33 2.27 -7.53
N ALA A 379 -28.97 3.52 -7.82
CA ALA A 379 -29.89 4.55 -8.30
C ALA A 379 -30.13 4.47 -9.81
N ASN A 380 -29.34 3.67 -10.54
CA ASN A 380 -29.38 3.55 -12.00
C ASN A 380 -29.27 4.93 -12.71
N THR A 381 -28.43 5.81 -12.18
CA THR A 381 -28.26 7.19 -12.65
C THR A 381 -26.78 7.56 -12.80
N PRO A 382 -26.41 8.34 -13.83
CA PRO A 382 -25.11 9.01 -13.85
C PRO A 382 -24.98 9.92 -12.63
N ILE A 383 -23.87 9.82 -11.91
CA ILE A 383 -23.52 10.78 -10.85
C ILE A 383 -22.86 12.02 -11.47
N GLY A 384 -22.50 11.97 -12.76
CA GLY A 384 -21.86 13.05 -13.48
C GLY A 384 -20.34 12.91 -13.51
N GLN A 385 -19.65 13.98 -13.89
CA GLN A 385 -18.19 14.07 -13.82
C GLN A 385 -17.78 13.99 -12.35
N MET A 386 -16.88 13.07 -11.98
CA MET A 386 -16.48 12.85 -10.58
C MET A 386 -15.83 14.09 -9.99
N VAL A 387 -14.97 14.74 -10.79
CA VAL A 387 -14.16 15.91 -10.41
C VAL A 387 -13.89 16.74 -11.66
N ASN A 388 -13.95 18.07 -11.55
CA ASN A 388 -13.30 18.94 -12.53
C ASN A 388 -11.78 18.92 -12.29
N PHE A 389 -11.10 18.01 -13.00
CA PHE A 389 -9.66 17.78 -12.85
C PHE A 389 -8.81 19.02 -13.06
N ASP A 390 -9.24 19.97 -13.90
CA ASP A 390 -8.47 21.19 -14.17
C ASP A 390 -8.45 22.10 -12.93
N ALA A 391 -9.60 22.22 -12.25
CA ALA A 391 -9.69 22.93 -10.98
C ALA A 391 -8.95 22.19 -9.86
N ALA A 392 -8.99 20.86 -9.85
CA ALA A 392 -8.29 20.05 -8.86
C ALA A 392 -6.77 20.13 -8.98
N VAL A 393 -6.22 20.05 -10.20
CA VAL A 393 -4.78 20.17 -10.49
C VAL A 393 -4.30 21.58 -10.12
N ALA A 394 -5.06 22.62 -10.45
CA ALA A 394 -4.70 24.00 -10.11
C ALA A 394 -4.73 24.29 -8.59
N ASN A 395 -5.61 23.61 -7.85
CA ASN A 395 -5.75 23.76 -6.39
C ASN A 395 -4.92 22.75 -5.57
N ALA A 396 -4.30 21.77 -6.22
CA ALA A 396 -3.44 20.81 -5.55
C ALA A 396 -2.27 21.56 -4.89
N LYS A 397 -2.21 21.51 -3.55
CA LYS A 397 -1.09 22.05 -2.78
C LYS A 397 0.21 21.34 -3.20
N PRO A 398 1.38 22.02 -3.11
CA PRO A 398 2.65 21.45 -3.50
C PRO A 398 2.94 20.14 -2.76
N GLU A 399 3.70 19.29 -3.46
CA GLU A 399 4.00 17.89 -3.15
C GLU A 399 4.24 17.63 -1.66
N VAL A 400 3.48 16.69 -1.08
CA VAL A 400 3.88 16.05 0.18
C VAL A 400 5.10 15.20 -0.15
N ALA A 401 6.26 15.59 0.39
CA ALA A 401 7.50 14.84 0.21
C ALA A 401 7.29 13.38 0.66
N THR A 402 7.30 12.46 -0.28
CA THR A 402 7.18 11.03 -0.01
C THR A 402 8.41 10.56 0.74
N LYS A 403 8.23 10.09 1.97
CA LYS A 403 9.28 9.40 2.72
C LYS A 403 9.41 8.00 2.15
N ASN A 404 10.38 7.81 1.26
CA ASN A 404 10.74 6.49 0.77
C ASN A 404 11.48 5.75 1.88
N THR A 405 10.82 4.79 2.53
CA THR A 405 11.49 3.87 3.44
C THR A 405 11.76 2.59 2.68
N GLN A 406 12.96 2.47 2.12
CA GLN A 406 13.41 1.18 1.59
C GLN A 406 13.66 0.22 2.75
N PRO A 407 13.14 -1.02 2.70
CA PRO A 407 13.89 -2.15 3.21
C PRO A 407 15.01 -2.41 2.19
N SER A 408 16.20 -1.88 2.46
CA SER A 408 17.37 -2.17 1.64
C SER A 408 17.83 -3.60 1.90
N SER A 409 17.75 -4.42 0.88
CA SER A 409 18.39 -5.75 0.77
C SER A 409 19.89 -5.67 0.43
N SER A 410 20.46 -4.47 0.22
CA SER A 410 21.89 -4.31 0.41
C SER A 410 22.13 -4.34 1.91
N GLU A 411 22.94 -5.28 2.41
CA GLU A 411 23.48 -5.17 3.77
C GLU A 411 23.89 -3.72 4.02
N LYS A 412 23.23 -3.06 4.99
CA LYS A 412 23.59 -1.72 5.41
C LYS A 412 24.96 -1.85 6.06
N ASP A 413 25.99 -1.67 5.25
CA ASP A 413 27.37 -1.70 5.71
C ASP A 413 27.67 -0.41 6.47
N ASP A 414 28.88 -0.30 7.01
CA ASP A 414 29.26 0.93 7.71
C ASP A 414 29.25 2.16 6.81
N SER A 415 29.42 2.01 5.49
CA SER A 415 29.41 3.13 4.53
C SER A 415 28.04 3.80 4.48
N TYR A 416 26.96 3.00 4.54
CA TYR A 416 25.60 3.52 4.69
C TYR A 416 25.45 4.36 5.96
N TYR A 417 25.92 3.86 7.11
CA TYR A 417 25.78 4.59 8.37
C TYR A 417 26.72 5.80 8.47
N MET A 418 27.89 5.76 7.84
CA MET A 418 28.75 6.93 7.65
C MET A 418 28.01 8.09 6.97
N GLU A 419 27.19 7.80 5.96
CA GLU A 419 26.37 8.81 5.28
C GLU A 419 25.25 9.32 6.18
N LYS A 420 24.53 8.42 6.87
CA LYS A 420 23.38 8.81 7.72
C LYS A 420 23.78 9.62 8.94
N TYR A 421 24.91 9.27 9.55
CA TYR A 421 25.46 9.98 10.70
C TYR A 421 26.46 11.08 10.32
N GLU A 422 26.57 11.43 9.02
CA GLU A 422 27.45 12.51 8.56
C GLU A 422 27.25 13.82 9.33
N PRO A 423 26.02 14.26 9.67
CA PRO A 423 25.83 15.48 10.47
C PRO A 423 26.47 15.41 11.87
N VAL A 424 26.45 14.23 12.52
CA VAL A 424 27.07 14.01 13.82
C VAL A 424 28.59 14.01 13.67
N ILE A 425 29.11 13.26 12.69
CA ILE A 425 30.54 13.16 12.38
C ILE A 425 31.12 14.54 12.05
N PHE A 426 30.40 15.33 11.25
CA PHE A 426 30.78 16.69 10.88
C PHE A 426 30.86 17.62 12.09
N ASP A 427 29.89 17.56 13.01
CA ASP A 427 29.90 18.37 14.22
C ASP A 427 31.09 18.01 15.15
N TYR A 428 31.42 16.73 15.29
CA TYR A 428 32.61 16.29 16.05
C TYR A 428 33.89 16.79 15.41
N TYR A 429 34.04 16.62 14.08
CA TYR A 429 35.17 17.14 13.32
C TYR A 429 35.34 18.66 13.52
N LYS A 430 34.24 19.40 13.37
CA LYS A 430 34.24 20.86 13.49
C LYS A 430 34.58 21.31 14.91
N TYR A 431 34.09 20.61 15.93
CA TYR A 431 34.44 20.92 17.31
C TYR A 431 35.95 20.72 17.55
N ILE A 432 36.49 19.55 17.16
CA ILE A 432 37.89 19.16 17.40
C ILE A 432 38.87 20.13 16.73
N TYR A 433 38.60 20.55 15.48
CA TYR A 433 39.57 21.29 14.67
C TYR A 433 39.26 22.78 14.50
N GLU A 434 38.00 23.21 14.58
CA GLU A 434 37.60 24.60 14.38
C GLU A 434 37.12 25.30 15.66
N GLY A 435 36.94 24.55 16.77
CA GLY A 435 36.54 25.11 18.07
C GLY A 435 35.09 25.59 18.11
N PHE A 436 34.17 24.85 17.50
CA PHE A 436 32.75 25.20 17.40
C PHE A 436 31.93 24.82 18.66
N TYR A 437 31.05 25.70 19.14
CA TYR A 437 30.27 25.54 20.39
C TYR A 437 28.73 25.54 20.20
N GLY A 438 28.22 25.22 19.01
CA GLY A 438 26.78 25.35 18.66
C GLY A 438 26.15 24.11 18.04
N SER A 439 26.56 22.92 18.49
CA SER A 439 26.04 21.64 17.96
C SER A 439 24.72 21.26 18.62
N THR A 440 23.85 20.60 17.86
CA THR A 440 22.64 19.94 18.37
C THR A 440 22.87 18.47 18.75
N TYR A 441 24.06 17.93 18.46
CA TYR A 441 24.44 16.53 18.67
C TYR A 441 25.48 16.33 19.78
N ILE A 442 26.25 17.37 20.10
CA ILE A 442 27.29 17.33 21.14
C ILE A 442 26.80 18.14 22.34
N GLU A 443 26.59 17.49 23.48
CA GLU A 443 26.33 18.21 24.73
C GLU A 443 27.57 19.01 25.16
N SER A 444 27.37 20.30 25.45
CA SER A 444 28.45 21.20 25.84
C SER A 444 28.88 20.98 27.30
N GLY A 445 29.91 20.16 27.52
CA GLY A 445 30.57 19.94 28.81
C GLY A 445 31.89 20.70 28.99
N SER A 446 32.53 20.58 30.17
CA SER A 446 33.79 21.29 30.51
C SER A 446 35.04 20.84 29.73
N TYR A 447 34.95 19.75 28.97
CA TYR A 447 35.99 19.26 28.07
C TYR A 447 35.31 18.82 26.77
N GLY A 448 35.50 19.57 25.69
CA GLY A 448 34.97 19.19 24.38
C GLY A 448 35.74 18.03 23.76
N PRO A 449 35.21 17.43 22.68
CA PRO A 449 35.91 16.36 21.98
C PRO A 449 37.27 16.81 21.45
N ASN A 450 38.23 15.87 21.43
CA ASN A 450 39.59 16.05 20.94
C ASN A 450 39.95 14.95 19.91
N GLU A 451 41.17 14.97 19.40
CA GLU A 451 41.65 14.03 18.38
C GLU A 451 41.74 12.55 18.82
N GLU A 452 41.54 12.24 20.10
CA GLU A 452 41.49 10.86 20.62
C GLU A 452 40.09 10.25 20.52
N TYR A 453 39.06 11.03 20.23
CA TYR A 453 37.69 10.51 20.05
C TYR A 453 37.62 9.62 18.80
N ARG A 454 36.85 8.54 18.92
CA ARG A 454 36.60 7.55 17.87
C ARG A 454 35.11 7.27 17.76
N PHE A 455 34.69 6.70 16.64
CA PHE A 455 33.32 6.22 16.47
C PHE A 455 33.26 4.90 15.70
N GLY A 456 32.15 4.20 15.88
CA GLY A 456 31.84 2.94 15.20
C GLY A 456 30.33 2.76 15.07
N PHE A 457 29.92 1.71 14.36
CA PHE A 457 28.51 1.39 14.15
C PHE A 457 28.22 -0.03 14.65
N SER A 458 27.21 -0.18 15.49
CA SER A 458 26.80 -1.48 16.02
C SER A 458 25.28 -1.54 16.13
N ASP A 459 24.70 -2.70 15.83
CA ASP A 459 23.26 -2.96 16.00
C ASP A 459 23.04 -3.47 17.43
N ILE A 460 22.76 -2.56 18.36
CA ILE A 460 22.67 -2.84 19.80
C ILE A 460 21.41 -3.65 20.12
N ASN A 461 20.28 -3.35 19.45
CA ASN A 461 18.98 -3.98 19.72
C ASN A 461 18.63 -5.15 18.78
N GLY A 462 19.42 -5.38 17.73
CA GLY A 462 19.21 -6.44 16.75
C GLY A 462 18.09 -6.14 15.75
N ASN A 463 17.74 -4.88 15.53
CA ASN A 463 16.66 -4.49 14.61
C ASN A 463 17.14 -4.33 13.14
N GLY A 464 18.43 -4.55 12.87
CA GLY A 464 19.03 -4.38 11.54
C GLY A 464 19.40 -2.93 11.19
N SER A 465 19.27 -2.00 12.13
CA SER A 465 19.72 -0.61 12.07
C SER A 465 20.88 -0.43 13.06
N LYS A 466 22.03 0.05 12.61
CA LYS A 466 23.17 0.29 13.52
C LYS A 466 23.06 1.65 14.20
N GLU A 467 23.26 1.67 15.51
CA GLU A 467 23.57 2.85 16.29
C GLU A 467 25.01 3.31 16.03
N MET A 468 25.24 4.62 16.11
CA MET A 468 26.60 5.18 16.14
C MET A 468 27.06 5.29 17.59
N ILE A 469 28.18 4.63 17.89
CA ILE A 469 28.85 4.68 19.20
C ILE A 469 30.02 5.63 19.10
N VAL A 470 30.12 6.57 20.03
CA VAL A 470 31.27 7.47 20.15
C VAL A 470 32.02 7.12 21.43
N SER A 471 33.34 7.04 21.35
CA SER A 471 34.20 6.64 22.46
C SER A 471 35.45 7.51 22.55
N HIS A 472 36.01 7.61 23.76
CA HIS A 472 37.29 8.23 24.04
C HIS A 472 38.10 7.27 24.92
N ASN A 473 39.21 6.77 24.37
CA ASN A 473 39.96 5.65 24.96
C ASN A 473 39.06 4.40 25.17
N GLU A 474 38.97 3.88 26.39
CA GLU A 474 38.17 2.69 26.71
C GLU A 474 36.72 3.01 27.14
N PHE A 475 36.30 4.27 27.05
CA PHE A 475 35.01 4.73 27.54
C PHE A 475 34.09 5.15 26.39
N ILE A 476 32.83 4.71 26.44
CA ILE A 476 31.77 5.21 25.56
C ILE A 476 31.32 6.56 26.09
N THR A 477 31.25 7.55 25.19
CA THR A 477 30.90 8.93 25.52
C THR A 477 29.54 9.34 24.96
N ALA A 478 29.06 8.70 23.90
CA ALA A 478 27.72 8.94 23.37
C ALA A 478 27.23 7.78 22.52
N ILE A 479 25.90 7.65 22.42
CA ILE A 479 25.18 6.72 21.56
C ILE A 479 24.15 7.53 20.76
N TYR A 480 24.11 7.31 19.45
CA TYR A 480 23.12 7.91 18.55
C TYR A 480 22.37 6.81 17.80
N ALA A 481 21.08 7.05 17.54
CA ALA A 481 20.23 6.18 16.74
C ALA A 481 19.62 6.95 15.55
N LEU A 482 18.95 6.25 14.63
CA LEU A 482 18.27 6.87 13.49
C LEU A 482 16.77 6.91 13.69
N ASN A 483 16.20 8.11 13.80
CA ASN A 483 14.76 8.30 13.77
C ASN A 483 14.34 8.82 12.39
N ASN A 484 13.72 7.96 11.58
CA ASN A 484 13.38 8.26 10.17
C ASN A 484 14.59 8.74 9.35
N GLY A 485 15.76 8.13 9.56
CA GLY A 485 17.00 8.47 8.86
C GLY A 485 17.69 9.75 9.35
N VAL A 486 17.17 10.39 10.41
CA VAL A 486 17.80 11.54 11.07
C VAL A 486 18.45 11.06 12.38
N PRO A 487 19.74 11.35 12.61
CA PRO A 487 20.39 11.03 13.88
C PRO A 487 19.67 11.67 15.07
N VAL A 488 19.52 10.92 16.14
CA VAL A 488 19.02 11.40 17.43
C VAL A 488 19.94 10.91 18.54
N ILE A 489 20.13 11.73 19.57
CA ILE A 489 20.89 11.33 20.76
C ILE A 489 20.07 10.29 21.52
N VAL A 490 20.63 9.09 21.71
CA VAL A 490 20.12 8.12 22.67
C VAL A 490 20.61 8.52 24.06
N ASP A 491 21.92 8.73 24.17
CA ASP A 491 22.54 9.33 25.34
C ASP A 491 23.89 9.95 24.97
N ALA A 492 24.28 11.02 25.65
CA ALA A 492 25.56 11.69 25.48
C ALA A 492 26.08 12.11 26.86
N GLY A 493 27.17 11.48 27.28
CA GLY A 493 27.72 11.65 28.62
C GLY A 493 28.51 12.94 28.80
N GLY A 494 28.27 13.62 29.92
CA GLY A 494 29.05 14.76 30.40
C GLY A 494 30.17 14.35 31.37
N PRO A 495 30.86 15.32 32.01
CA PRO A 495 31.82 15.03 33.06
C PRO A 495 31.12 14.25 34.18
N LYS A 496 31.63 13.05 34.51
CA LYS A 496 31.06 12.10 35.48
C LYS A 496 29.87 11.26 34.98
N THR A 497 29.80 10.96 33.68
CA THR A 497 28.93 9.91 33.14
C THR A 497 29.75 8.69 32.74
N LEU A 498 29.25 7.49 33.02
CA LEU A 498 29.75 6.22 32.49
C LEU A 498 28.63 5.53 31.72
N ILE A 499 28.91 5.16 30.47
CA ILE A 499 27.99 4.42 29.59
C ILE A 499 28.59 3.05 29.32
N ASP A 500 27.86 2.00 29.67
CA ASP A 500 28.24 0.61 29.45
C ASP A 500 27.18 -0.15 28.62
N ILE A 501 27.62 -0.91 27.61
CA ILE A 501 26.78 -1.75 26.76
C ILE A 501 27.08 -3.22 27.05
N PHE A 502 26.04 -3.98 27.39
CA PHE A 502 26.10 -5.40 27.68
C PHE A 502 25.64 -6.25 26.48
N LYS A 503 26.08 -7.51 26.45
CA LYS A 503 25.93 -8.45 25.31
C LYS A 503 24.51 -8.64 24.79
N ASP A 504 23.51 -8.41 25.63
CA ASP A 504 22.09 -8.58 25.32
C ASP A 504 21.40 -7.24 24.96
N GLY A 505 22.18 -6.19 24.70
CA GLY A 505 21.73 -4.87 24.31
C GLY A 505 21.29 -3.97 25.47
N GLU A 506 21.56 -4.37 26.74
CA GLU A 506 21.34 -3.48 27.89
C GLU A 506 22.35 -2.36 27.92
N ILE A 507 21.86 -1.13 28.08
CA ILE A 507 22.66 0.08 28.20
C ILE A 507 22.51 0.58 29.64
N HIS A 508 23.62 0.65 30.35
CA HIS A 508 23.73 1.20 31.69
C HIS A 508 24.35 2.57 31.62
N VAL A 509 23.65 3.57 32.15
CA VAL A 509 24.14 4.93 32.21
C VAL A 509 24.21 5.36 33.66
N THR A 510 25.43 5.54 34.16
CA THR A 510 25.68 6.02 35.52
C THR A 510 26.11 7.48 35.49
N HIS A 511 25.36 8.33 36.19
CA HIS A 511 25.62 9.74 36.41
C HIS A 511 26.10 10.00 37.84
N GLY A 512 27.21 10.72 37.97
CA GLY A 512 27.74 11.17 39.27
C GLY A 512 28.71 10.18 39.91
N PHE A 513 29.77 10.73 40.51
CA PHE A 513 30.79 9.98 41.25
C PHE A 513 31.15 10.73 42.53
N GLY A 514 31.14 10.04 43.68
CA GLY A 514 31.43 10.60 45.00
C GLY A 514 30.27 10.41 45.99
N ASN A 515 29.70 11.51 46.50
CA ASN A 515 28.65 11.52 47.55
C ASN A 515 27.27 11.00 47.10
N GLY A 516 27.17 10.53 45.86
CA GLY A 516 25.97 9.93 45.28
C GLY A 516 26.13 9.67 43.79
N TYR A 517 25.33 8.74 43.27
CA TYR A 517 25.23 8.42 41.85
C TYR A 517 23.78 8.03 41.50
N GLU A 518 23.43 8.21 40.23
CA GLU A 518 22.19 7.75 39.61
C GLU A 518 22.57 6.79 38.48
N GLU A 519 21.96 5.62 38.41
CA GLU A 519 22.11 4.70 37.28
C GLU A 519 20.73 4.44 36.66
N VAL A 520 20.66 4.57 35.34
CA VAL A 520 19.49 4.21 34.53
C VAL A 520 19.89 3.08 33.60
N VAL A 521 19.09 2.01 33.60
CA VAL A 521 19.28 0.87 32.71
C VAL A 521 18.12 0.77 31.75
N PHE A 522 18.44 0.70 30.46
CA PHE A 522 17.44 0.65 29.40
C PHE A 522 17.89 -0.21 28.22
N LYS A 523 16.93 -0.52 27.34
CA LYS A 523 17.18 -1.06 26.00
C LYS A 523 16.58 -0.13 24.96
N LEU A 524 17.02 -0.29 23.72
CA LEU A 524 16.32 0.25 22.57
C LEU A 524 15.29 -0.77 22.09
N ASP A 525 14.06 -0.33 21.81
CA ASP A 525 13.06 -1.15 21.12
C ASP A 525 13.37 -1.23 19.61
N ASN A 526 12.58 -2.00 18.86
CA ASN A 526 12.79 -2.19 17.42
C ASN A 526 12.71 -0.89 16.59
N ASN A 527 12.25 0.22 17.16
CA ASN A 527 12.16 1.54 16.53
C ASN A 527 13.15 2.55 17.14
N ASP A 528 14.20 2.03 17.78
CA ASP A 528 15.26 2.79 18.46
C ASP A 528 14.72 3.73 19.55
N LYS A 529 13.65 3.34 20.23
CA LYS A 529 13.10 4.07 21.39
C LYS A 529 13.60 3.49 22.69
N ILE A 530 13.95 4.37 23.63
CA ILE A 530 14.40 4.00 24.97
C ILE A 530 13.26 3.34 25.74
N VAL A 531 13.49 2.11 26.19
CA VAL A 531 12.65 1.38 27.13
C VAL A 531 13.42 1.22 28.43
N VAL A 532 13.08 2.04 29.43
CA VAL A 532 13.69 1.97 30.76
C VAL A 532 13.29 0.67 31.43
N LEU A 533 14.30 -0.13 31.81
CA LEU A 533 14.12 -1.37 32.55
C LEU A 533 14.04 -1.09 34.05
N TYR A 534 14.98 -0.30 34.56
CA TYR A 534 14.96 0.21 35.92
C TYR A 534 15.89 1.43 36.07
N SER A 535 15.73 2.17 37.17
CA SER A 535 16.68 3.17 37.63
C SER A 535 16.98 2.99 39.11
N ASN A 536 18.17 3.42 39.52
CA ASN A 536 18.56 3.46 40.92
C ASN A 536 19.34 4.75 41.23
N GLU A 537 19.19 5.24 42.46
CA GLU A 537 19.88 6.43 42.94
C GLU A 537 20.38 6.19 44.36
N ILE A 538 21.61 6.65 44.64
CA ILE A 538 22.15 6.75 46.00
C ILE A 538 22.58 8.20 46.22
N TYR A 539 22.10 8.82 47.31
CA TYR A 539 22.60 10.11 47.78
C TYR A 539 22.75 10.07 49.31
N GLY A 540 23.99 9.96 49.80
CA GLY A 540 24.25 9.74 51.22
C GLY A 540 23.66 8.41 51.73
N GLU A 541 22.76 8.48 52.72
CA GLU A 541 22.04 7.31 53.28
C GLU A 541 20.65 7.11 52.66
N VAL A 542 20.32 7.83 51.56
CA VAL A 542 19.04 7.71 50.86
C VAL A 542 19.23 6.84 49.61
N TYR A 543 18.43 5.78 49.51
CA TYR A 543 18.45 4.82 48.40
C TYR A 543 17.12 4.87 47.67
N LYS A 544 17.12 4.98 46.34
CA LYS A 544 15.90 4.87 45.53
C LYS A 544 16.03 3.83 44.44
N ILE A 545 14.91 3.17 44.15
CA ILE A 545 14.72 2.29 42.99
C ILE A 545 13.48 2.77 42.24
N ASN A 546 13.60 3.01 40.94
CA ASN A 546 12.52 3.51 40.07
C ASN A 546 11.83 4.76 40.67
N GLY A 547 12.64 5.68 41.21
CA GLY A 547 12.19 6.92 41.85
C GLY A 547 11.56 6.76 43.25
N SER A 548 11.45 5.55 43.79
CA SER A 548 10.88 5.28 45.12
C SER A 548 11.96 5.01 46.15
N GLU A 549 11.90 5.68 47.31
CA GLU A 549 12.84 5.46 48.42
C GLU A 549 12.66 4.07 49.04
N VAL A 550 13.78 3.40 49.30
CA VAL A 550 13.84 2.05 49.88
C VAL A 550 14.88 2.02 51.01
N THR A 551 14.79 1.01 51.88
CA THR A 551 15.85 0.78 52.88
C THR A 551 17.15 0.29 52.23
N GLU A 552 18.30 0.55 52.84
CA GLU A 552 19.60 0.01 52.38
C GLU A 552 19.57 -1.52 52.19
N SER A 553 18.93 -2.24 53.11
CA SER A 553 18.82 -3.70 53.04
C SER A 553 18.00 -4.18 51.83
N GLU A 554 16.96 -3.43 51.49
CA GLU A 554 16.10 -3.70 50.34
C GLU A 554 16.79 -3.33 49.03
N TYR A 555 17.47 -2.19 49.01
CA TYR A 555 18.33 -1.76 47.92
C TYR A 555 19.37 -2.82 47.57
N ASN A 556 20.18 -3.25 48.55
CA ASN A 556 21.23 -4.26 48.35
C ASN A 556 20.65 -5.59 47.84
N ARG A 557 19.50 -6.02 48.35
CA ARG A 557 18.80 -7.23 47.88
C ARG A 557 18.32 -7.10 46.43
N ILE A 558 17.83 -5.93 46.03
CA ILE A 558 17.36 -5.67 44.66
C ILE A 558 18.56 -5.61 43.72
N MET A 559 19.61 -4.87 44.08
CA MET A 559 20.81 -4.72 43.23
C MET A 559 21.55 -6.04 43.01
N GLN A 560 21.54 -6.98 43.96
CA GLN A 560 22.07 -8.33 43.73
C GLN A 560 21.42 -9.08 42.54
N LYS A 561 20.21 -8.71 42.12
CA LYS A 561 19.56 -9.29 40.94
C LYS A 561 20.06 -8.70 39.63
N TYR A 562 20.57 -7.47 39.66
CA TYR A 562 20.93 -6.69 38.48
C TYR A 562 22.45 -6.56 38.28
N LEU A 563 23.27 -6.86 39.29
CA LEU A 563 24.74 -6.80 39.23
C LEU A 563 25.42 -8.01 38.53
N ASN A 564 24.75 -8.66 37.59
CA ASN A 564 25.27 -9.85 36.91
C ASN A 564 25.50 -9.58 35.42
N GLY A 565 26.76 -9.49 34.99
CA GLY A 565 27.13 -9.38 33.59
C GLY A 565 28.60 -9.03 33.42
N SER A 566 29.17 -9.33 32.25
CA SER A 566 30.45 -8.75 31.83
C SER A 566 30.15 -7.55 30.93
N ASN A 567 30.67 -6.38 31.27
CA ASN A 567 30.68 -5.23 30.37
C ASN A 567 31.45 -5.61 29.09
N ASP A 568 30.81 -5.45 27.94
CA ASP A 568 31.34 -5.80 26.62
C ASP A 568 31.64 -4.56 25.76
N ASN A 569 31.86 -3.39 26.37
CA ASN A 569 32.18 -2.13 25.68
C ASN A 569 33.25 -2.29 24.59
N LYS A 570 34.25 -3.17 24.81
CA LYS A 570 35.29 -3.45 23.81
C LYS A 570 34.77 -3.90 22.45
N TYR A 571 33.58 -4.50 22.39
CA TYR A 571 32.89 -4.89 21.16
C TYR A 571 32.24 -3.70 20.44
N TYR A 572 31.84 -2.68 21.20
CA TYR A 572 31.06 -1.52 20.71
C TYR A 572 31.89 -0.25 20.53
N ILE A 573 33.08 -0.17 21.14
CA ILE A 573 33.99 0.97 21.04
C ILE A 573 34.36 1.22 19.58
N GLY A 574 34.31 2.49 19.19
CA GLY A 574 34.61 2.92 17.84
C GLY A 574 36.06 2.68 17.44
N ASP A 575 36.28 2.21 16.22
CA ASP A 575 37.60 2.00 15.63
C ASP A 575 37.99 3.07 14.60
N LYS A 576 37.03 3.92 14.18
CA LYS A 576 37.24 4.97 13.18
C LYS A 576 37.57 6.31 13.84
N SER A 577 38.53 7.03 13.28
CA SER A 577 38.82 8.40 13.68
C SER A 577 37.87 9.38 13.02
N PHE A 578 37.50 10.45 13.74
CA PHE A 578 36.77 11.59 13.16
C PHE A 578 37.63 12.44 12.20
N TYR A 579 38.91 12.08 12.03
CA TYR A 579 39.82 12.76 11.13
C TYR A 579 39.62 12.29 9.69
N ARG A 580 39.10 13.16 8.81
CA ARG A 580 39.24 12.98 7.36
C ARG A 580 40.60 13.50 6.93
N HIS A 581 41.45 12.62 6.40
CA HIS A 581 42.60 13.07 5.62
C HIS A 581 42.05 13.77 4.37
N SER A 582 42.39 15.05 4.19
CA SER A 582 42.12 15.75 2.94
C SER A 582 43.04 15.19 1.86
N GLU A 583 42.48 14.38 0.94
CA GLU A 583 43.01 14.24 -0.41
C GLU A 583 42.25 15.16 -1.37
#